data_AF-A0A975PMZ9-F1
#
_entry.id   AF-A0A975PMZ9-F1
#
_cell.length_a   1.000
_cell.length_b   1.000
_cell.length_c   1.000
_cell.angle_alpha   90.00
_cell.angle_beta   90.00
_cell.angle_gamma   90.00
#
_symmetry.space_group_name_H-M   'P 1'
#
loop_
_entity.id
_entity.type
_entity.pdbx_description
1 polymer ?
#
loop_
_entity_poly.entity_id
_entity_poly.type
_entity_poly.pdbx_seq_one_letter_code
_entity_poly.pdbx_strand_id
1 'polypeptide(L)'
;MLRFSIDIGGTFTDVVAETEAGLSSVKVLTTPAAPDEGALDGMARLLKDLGKTHADISAVIHGTTLATNALIERRGARTAFVTTAGFRDVLDMRYEKRFAQYDLNIEMPSSLVDRPLRFGLDERILADGAILKAPTDAEIDALADEMEHAQVEAVAIGFLHSYRNPAHEIHVADRLRERLSPDVTICRSADVACEIREYERFSTVCANAYVRPLMSRYLGALKAALNDLGFEGSFLMMLSGGGLTTLDQAMRFPIRLVESGPAGGVALAAHVAREVGSRKTLSLDIGGTTAKICFIRDGDPQTTRRFEVARAWRDVKGSGLPVRVPTVELVEIGAGGGSIAEVDTLGRLKVGPRSAGSDPGPAGYGRGGTDATITDAHLSVGNISAEGFAGG
;
A
#
# COMPACT_ATOMS: atom_id res chain seq x y z
N MET A 1 30.78 -5.52 3.83
CA MET A 1 29.69 -5.79 2.85
C MET A 1 28.68 -4.65 2.89
N LEU A 2 28.08 -4.25 1.76
CA LEU A 2 27.16 -3.12 1.72
C LEU A 2 25.70 -3.58 1.86
N ARG A 3 24.87 -2.77 2.53
CA ARG A 3 23.41 -2.92 2.52
C ARG A 3 22.76 -1.64 2.04
N PHE A 4 21.71 -1.74 1.26
CA PHE A 4 20.94 -0.61 0.77
C PHE A 4 19.53 -0.65 1.32
N SER A 5 19.01 0.50 1.70
CA SER A 5 17.59 0.71 2.03
C SER A 5 17.01 1.76 1.09
N ILE A 6 15.82 1.50 0.55
CA ILE A 6 15.15 2.37 -0.43
C ILE A 6 13.72 2.60 0.04
N ASP A 7 13.32 3.85 0.25
CA ASP A 7 11.93 4.23 0.46
C ASP A 7 11.45 5.11 -0.69
N ILE A 8 10.49 4.59 -1.48
CA ILE A 8 9.85 5.37 -2.53
C ILE A 8 8.57 5.99 -1.95
N GLY A 9 8.67 7.28 -1.63
CA GLY A 9 7.54 8.10 -1.26
C GLY A 9 6.82 8.72 -2.46
N GLY A 10 5.89 9.64 -2.19
CA GLY A 10 5.16 10.36 -3.25
C GLY A 10 5.94 11.52 -3.88
N THR A 11 6.90 12.11 -3.16
CA THR A 11 7.64 13.31 -3.59
C THR A 11 9.11 13.02 -3.85
N PHE A 12 9.72 12.25 -2.95
CA PHE A 12 11.12 11.86 -3.04
C PHE A 12 11.28 10.36 -2.85
N THR A 13 12.35 9.85 -3.44
CA THR A 13 12.90 8.53 -3.16
C THR A 13 14.14 8.72 -2.30
N ASP A 14 14.11 8.13 -1.10
CA ASP A 14 15.22 8.17 -0.15
C ASP A 14 16.01 6.85 -0.27
N VAL A 15 17.32 6.96 -0.50
CA VAL A 15 18.23 5.80 -0.60
C VAL A 15 19.32 5.95 0.44
N VAL A 16 19.55 4.88 1.22
CA VAL A 16 20.56 4.81 2.26
C VAL A 16 21.47 3.61 2.03
N ALA A 17 22.77 3.84 2.03
CA ALA A 17 23.81 2.81 2.03
C ALA A 17 24.40 2.67 3.45
N GLU A 18 24.35 1.46 3.99
CA GLU A 18 25.05 1.07 5.20
C GLU A 18 26.38 0.39 4.83
N THR A 19 27.46 0.89 5.40
CA THR A 19 28.82 0.38 5.26
C THR A 19 29.46 0.21 6.63
N GLU A 20 30.62 -0.44 6.69
CA GLU A 20 31.42 -0.53 7.93
C GLU A 20 31.88 0.84 8.45
N ALA A 21 31.97 1.84 7.57
CA ALA A 21 32.35 3.21 7.93
C ALA A 21 31.16 4.06 8.41
N GLY A 22 29.92 3.56 8.31
CA GLY A 22 28.70 4.26 8.68
C GLY A 22 27.67 4.33 7.55
N LEU A 23 26.77 5.31 7.66
CA LEU A 23 25.64 5.52 6.75
C LEU A 23 25.92 6.65 5.77
N SER A 24 25.56 6.44 4.51
CA SER A 24 25.49 7.47 3.46
C SER A 24 24.09 7.48 2.87
N SER A 25 23.55 8.66 2.56
CA SER A 25 22.20 8.76 2.00
C SER A 25 22.12 9.75 0.86
N VAL A 26 21.27 9.48 -0.12
CA VAL A 26 20.91 10.41 -1.18
C VAL A 26 19.40 10.50 -1.27
N LYS A 27 18.93 11.70 -1.60
CA LYS A 27 17.52 11.99 -1.86
C LYS A 27 17.38 12.38 -3.31
N VAL A 28 16.52 11.68 -4.04
CA VAL A 28 16.23 11.98 -5.44
C VAL A 28 14.73 12.19 -5.63
N LEU A 29 14.35 12.91 -6.68
CA LEU A 29 12.93 13.08 -7.01
C LEU A 29 12.32 11.72 -7.38
N THR A 30 11.11 11.47 -6.90
CA THR A 30 10.35 10.29 -7.35
C THR A 30 9.98 10.47 -8.82
N THR A 31 10.14 9.41 -9.61
CA THR A 31 9.67 9.34 -11.00
C THR A 31 8.39 8.49 -11.04
N PRO A 32 7.17 9.06 -10.97
CA PRO A 32 5.95 8.26 -10.78
C PRO A 32 5.66 7.30 -11.93
N ALA A 33 6.08 7.65 -13.15
CA ALA A 33 5.93 6.83 -14.34
C ALA A 33 6.91 5.64 -14.39
N ALA A 34 8.06 5.75 -13.70
CA ALA A 34 9.11 4.73 -13.64
C ALA A 34 9.81 4.77 -12.26
N PRO A 35 9.14 4.32 -11.19
CA PRO A 35 9.65 4.46 -9.82
C PRO A 35 10.97 3.69 -9.58
N ASP A 36 11.18 2.63 -10.36
CA ASP A 36 12.39 1.81 -10.39
C ASP A 36 13.61 2.61 -10.89
N GLU A 37 13.46 3.44 -11.92
CA GLU A 37 14.55 4.29 -12.42
C GLU A 37 15.06 5.25 -11.35
N GLY A 38 14.15 5.89 -10.60
CA GLY A 38 14.52 6.80 -9.51
C GLY A 38 15.27 6.08 -8.38
N ALA A 39 14.85 4.87 -8.02
CA ALA A 39 15.56 4.06 -7.03
C ALA A 39 16.97 3.67 -7.51
N LEU A 40 17.10 3.23 -8.76
CA LEU A 40 18.38 2.83 -9.35
C LEU A 40 19.35 4.01 -9.52
N ASP A 41 18.87 5.20 -9.90
CA ASP A 41 19.70 6.41 -9.96
C ASP A 41 20.26 6.76 -8.58
N GLY A 42 19.41 6.74 -7.53
CA GLY A 42 19.85 6.96 -6.16
C GLY A 42 20.93 5.95 -5.70
N MET A 43 20.73 4.66 -6.02
CA MET A 43 21.74 3.63 -5.74
C MET A 43 23.05 3.88 -6.49
N ALA A 44 22.98 4.19 -7.78
CA ALA A 44 24.15 4.43 -8.63
C ALA A 44 25.00 5.61 -8.14
N ARG A 45 24.35 6.70 -7.68
CA ARG A 45 25.04 7.85 -7.09
C ARG A 45 25.85 7.46 -5.85
N LEU A 46 25.24 6.76 -4.91
CA LEU A 46 25.93 6.32 -3.69
C LEU A 46 27.05 5.32 -3.98
N LEU A 47 26.82 4.36 -4.89
CA LEU A 47 27.85 3.41 -5.29
C LEU A 47 29.07 4.10 -5.91
N LYS A 48 28.84 5.11 -6.76
CA LYS A 48 29.91 5.91 -7.36
C LYS A 48 30.74 6.62 -6.30
N ASP A 49 30.09 7.27 -5.33
CA ASP A 49 30.77 8.00 -4.25
C ASP A 49 31.57 7.05 -3.33
N LEU A 50 31.09 5.81 -3.17
CA LEU A 50 31.76 4.77 -2.39
C LEU A 50 32.85 4.01 -3.17
N GLY A 51 32.97 4.24 -4.49
CA GLY A 51 33.86 3.46 -5.36
C GLY A 51 33.49 1.97 -5.41
N LYS A 52 32.18 1.66 -5.39
CA LYS A 52 31.61 0.32 -5.34
C LYS A 52 30.70 0.05 -6.54
N THR A 53 30.29 -1.20 -6.69
CA THR A 53 29.37 -1.69 -7.72
C THR A 53 28.18 -2.40 -7.08
N HIS A 54 27.15 -2.72 -7.87
CA HIS A 54 25.99 -3.45 -7.38
C HIS A 54 26.34 -4.87 -6.88
N ALA A 55 27.43 -5.46 -7.39
CA ALA A 55 27.95 -6.75 -6.94
C ALA A 55 28.49 -6.72 -5.50
N ASP A 56 28.84 -5.54 -4.96
CA ASP A 56 29.28 -5.39 -3.58
C ASP A 56 28.12 -5.36 -2.55
N ILE A 57 26.87 -5.32 -3.04
CA ILE A 57 25.67 -5.20 -2.21
C ILE A 57 25.21 -6.59 -1.76
N SER A 58 25.19 -6.79 -0.44
CA SER A 58 24.73 -8.03 0.19
C SER A 58 23.21 -8.09 0.39
N ALA A 59 22.56 -6.93 0.58
CA ALA A 59 21.12 -6.86 0.74
C ALA A 59 20.55 -5.51 0.29
N VAL A 60 19.34 -5.55 -0.27
CA VAL A 60 18.50 -4.38 -0.56
C VAL A 60 17.20 -4.55 0.23
N ILE A 61 16.83 -3.54 1.02
CA ILE A 61 15.56 -3.46 1.74
C ILE A 61 14.74 -2.35 1.10
N HIS A 62 13.53 -2.65 0.67
CA HIS A 62 12.71 -1.69 -0.07
C HIS A 62 11.33 -1.49 0.55
N GLY A 63 10.99 -0.23 0.84
CA GLY A 63 9.66 0.26 1.18
C GLY A 63 9.08 1.10 0.04
N THR A 64 7.77 1.07 -0.11
CA THR A 64 7.09 1.83 -1.17
C THR A 64 5.67 2.20 -0.79
N THR A 65 5.23 3.37 -1.24
CA THR A 65 3.84 3.81 -1.13
C THR A 65 2.99 3.46 -2.36
N LEU A 66 3.55 2.76 -3.36
CA LEU A 66 2.87 2.51 -4.64
C LEU A 66 1.54 1.75 -4.47
N ALA A 67 1.51 0.73 -3.63
CA ALA A 67 0.29 -0.03 -3.34
C ALA A 67 -0.77 0.82 -2.65
N THR A 68 -0.37 1.66 -1.67
CA THR A 68 -1.27 2.60 -0.99
C THR A 68 -1.87 3.59 -1.99
N ASN A 69 -1.03 4.21 -2.82
CA ASN A 69 -1.47 5.22 -3.80
C ASN A 69 -2.41 4.61 -4.84
N ALA A 70 -2.13 3.41 -5.34
CA ALA A 70 -3.01 2.73 -6.30
C ALA A 70 -4.43 2.50 -5.75
N LEU A 71 -4.56 2.18 -4.46
CA LEU A 71 -5.86 2.02 -3.79
C LEU A 71 -6.57 3.34 -3.56
N ILE A 72 -5.83 4.40 -3.18
CA ILE A 72 -6.39 5.75 -2.96
C ILE A 72 -6.87 6.35 -4.28
N GLU A 73 -6.03 6.31 -5.33
CA GLU A 73 -6.29 6.92 -6.63
C GLU A 73 -7.19 6.06 -7.53
N ARG A 74 -7.58 4.86 -7.09
CA ARG A 74 -8.35 3.88 -7.88
C ARG A 74 -7.68 3.59 -9.23
N ARG A 75 -6.36 3.38 -9.19
CA ARG A 75 -5.50 3.05 -10.34
C ARG A 75 -4.90 1.65 -10.21
N GLY A 76 -5.76 0.65 -10.09
CA GLY A 76 -5.36 -0.76 -10.10
C GLY A 76 -5.89 -1.50 -11.31
N ALA A 77 -5.68 -2.81 -11.28
CA ALA A 77 -6.08 -3.73 -12.33
C ALA A 77 -7.60 -3.87 -12.44
N ARG A 78 -8.09 -4.06 -13.66
CA ARG A 78 -9.49 -4.45 -13.89
C ARG A 78 -9.74 -5.82 -13.26
N THR A 79 -10.42 -5.82 -12.12
CA THR A 79 -10.49 -6.98 -11.23
C THR A 79 -11.87 -7.62 -11.29
N ALA A 80 -11.92 -8.95 -11.41
CA ALA A 80 -13.13 -9.74 -11.18
C ALA A 80 -13.17 -10.28 -9.73
N PHE A 81 -14.37 -10.45 -9.19
CA PHE A 81 -14.59 -11.10 -7.90
C PHE A 81 -15.52 -12.31 -8.07
N VAL A 82 -15.06 -13.49 -7.69
CA VAL A 82 -15.85 -14.73 -7.68
C VAL A 82 -16.18 -15.10 -6.24
N THR A 83 -17.47 -15.30 -5.96
CA THR A 83 -17.94 -15.64 -4.62
C THR A 83 -19.14 -16.57 -4.66
N THR A 84 -19.59 -17.00 -3.49
CA THR A 84 -20.75 -17.86 -3.32
C THR A 84 -21.99 -17.18 -3.89
N ALA A 85 -22.80 -17.93 -4.64
CA ALA A 85 -24.06 -17.44 -5.20
C ALA A 85 -24.91 -16.78 -4.10
N GLY A 86 -25.39 -15.56 -4.38
CA GLY A 86 -26.12 -14.70 -3.44
C GLY A 86 -25.25 -13.79 -2.56
N PHE A 87 -23.91 -13.89 -2.59
CA PHE A 87 -23.01 -13.11 -1.74
C PHE A 87 -22.20 -12.03 -2.48
N ARG A 88 -22.41 -11.83 -3.79
CA ARG A 88 -21.67 -10.84 -4.59
C ARG A 88 -21.85 -9.39 -4.14
N ASP A 89 -22.97 -9.09 -3.47
CA ASP A 89 -23.33 -7.74 -3.03
C ASP A 89 -22.82 -7.42 -1.61
N VAL A 90 -22.14 -8.37 -0.94
CA VAL A 90 -21.49 -8.16 0.37
C VAL A 90 -20.54 -6.96 0.37
N LEU A 91 -19.82 -6.71 -0.74
CA LEU A 91 -18.89 -5.59 -0.84
C LEU A 91 -19.59 -4.22 -0.79
N ASP A 92 -20.84 -4.12 -1.25
CA ASP A 92 -21.63 -2.89 -1.23
C ASP A 92 -22.50 -2.80 0.04
N MET A 93 -23.06 -3.92 0.51
CA MET A 93 -23.85 -3.99 1.74
C MET A 93 -22.99 -3.75 2.99
N ARG A 94 -21.75 -4.25 3.00
CA ARG A 94 -20.79 -4.09 4.09
C ARG A 94 -21.35 -4.62 5.41
N TYR A 95 -21.43 -3.75 6.40
CA TYR A 95 -22.06 -3.97 7.70
C TYR A 95 -23.41 -3.25 7.85
N GLU A 96 -23.92 -2.62 6.78
CA GLU A 96 -25.10 -1.75 6.84
C GLU A 96 -24.96 -0.59 7.85
N LYS A 97 -23.70 -0.25 8.20
CA LYS A 97 -23.37 0.84 9.13
C LYS A 97 -23.09 2.12 8.35
N ARG A 98 -23.72 3.21 8.77
CA ARG A 98 -23.39 4.57 8.33
C ARG A 98 -22.23 5.09 9.16
N PHE A 99 -21.15 5.49 8.50
CA PHE A 99 -20.00 6.09 9.18
C PHE A 99 -20.31 7.53 9.64
N ALA A 100 -21.24 8.23 8.97
CA ALA A 100 -21.85 9.48 9.44
C ALA A 100 -23.32 9.23 9.78
N GLN A 101 -23.62 8.94 11.05
CA GLN A 101 -24.96 8.52 11.49
C GLN A 101 -26.06 9.56 11.25
N TYR A 102 -25.70 10.84 11.30
CA TYR A 102 -26.64 11.96 11.16
C TYR A 102 -26.79 12.46 9.71
N ASP A 103 -25.93 12.00 8.80
CA ASP A 103 -26.05 12.33 7.39
C ASP A 103 -26.96 11.32 6.68
N LEU A 104 -28.18 11.74 6.38
CA LEU A 104 -29.16 10.90 5.68
C LEU A 104 -28.83 10.71 4.20
N ASN A 105 -28.04 11.61 3.61
CA ASN A 105 -27.67 11.61 2.19
C ASN A 105 -26.23 11.08 1.98
N ILE A 106 -25.69 10.37 2.98
CA ILE A 106 -24.33 9.85 2.95
C ILE A 106 -24.07 9.00 1.70
N GLU A 107 -23.08 9.41 0.92
CA GLU A 107 -22.59 8.60 -0.19
C GLU A 107 -21.54 7.60 0.33
N MET A 108 -21.82 6.32 0.10
CA MET A 108 -20.91 5.25 0.47
C MET A 108 -19.82 5.11 -0.61
N PRO A 109 -18.54 4.94 -0.23
CA PRO A 109 -17.45 4.73 -1.20
C PRO A 109 -17.76 3.62 -2.22
N SER A 110 -17.36 3.78 -3.48
CA SER A 110 -17.45 2.67 -4.43
C SER A 110 -16.52 1.51 -4.00
N SER A 111 -16.97 0.29 -4.23
CA SER A 111 -16.11 -0.90 -4.12
C SER A 111 -14.96 -0.83 -5.14
N LEU A 112 -13.87 -1.56 -4.89
CA LEU A 112 -12.76 -1.69 -5.86
C LEU A 112 -13.15 -2.49 -7.10
N VAL A 113 -14.11 -3.42 -6.94
CA VAL A 113 -14.61 -4.27 -8.02
C VAL A 113 -16.00 -3.80 -8.36
N ASP A 114 -16.21 -3.39 -9.61
CA ASP A 114 -17.53 -2.99 -10.09
C ASP A 114 -18.49 -4.17 -10.10
N ARG A 115 -19.77 -3.93 -9.79
CA ARG A 115 -20.78 -4.97 -9.63
C ARG A 115 -20.90 -5.93 -10.84
N PRO A 116 -20.81 -5.49 -12.11
CA PRO A 116 -20.85 -6.40 -13.26
C PRO A 116 -19.68 -7.40 -13.30
N LEU A 117 -18.56 -7.11 -12.64
CA LEU A 117 -17.40 -8.00 -12.53
C LEU A 117 -17.43 -8.84 -11.26
N ARG A 118 -18.60 -8.96 -10.61
CA ARG A 118 -18.81 -9.80 -9.42
C ARG A 118 -19.72 -10.96 -9.76
N PHE A 119 -19.13 -12.14 -9.73
CA PHE A 119 -19.74 -13.38 -10.16
C PHE A 119 -20.10 -14.24 -8.94
N GLY A 120 -21.31 -14.79 -8.96
CA GLY A 120 -21.76 -15.77 -7.99
C GLY A 120 -21.65 -17.17 -8.60
N LEU A 121 -20.94 -18.06 -7.95
CA LEU A 121 -20.81 -19.47 -8.35
C LEU A 121 -21.69 -20.32 -7.43
N ASP A 122 -22.31 -21.38 -7.96
CA ASP A 122 -23.28 -22.20 -7.22
C ASP A 122 -22.57 -23.26 -6.37
N GLU A 123 -21.74 -22.80 -5.42
CA GLU A 123 -21.03 -23.65 -4.47
C GLU A 123 -21.40 -23.34 -3.02
N ARG A 124 -21.23 -24.32 -2.12
CA ARG A 124 -21.44 -24.09 -0.69
C ARG A 124 -20.59 -24.99 0.20
N ILE A 125 -19.90 -24.35 1.14
CA ILE A 125 -19.24 -24.98 2.30
C ILE A 125 -20.04 -24.58 3.55
N LEU A 126 -20.23 -25.53 4.47
CA LEU A 126 -20.90 -25.31 5.75
C LEU A 126 -19.93 -24.75 6.80
N ALA A 127 -20.48 -24.24 7.91
CA ALA A 127 -19.68 -23.61 8.96
C ALA A 127 -18.68 -24.56 9.65
N ASP A 128 -18.94 -25.86 9.64
CA ASP A 128 -18.03 -26.90 10.15
C ASP A 128 -16.90 -27.26 9.16
N GLY A 129 -17.00 -26.81 7.91
CA GLY A 129 -16.08 -27.09 6.81
C GLY A 129 -16.55 -28.20 5.86
N ALA A 130 -17.72 -28.80 6.09
CA ALA A 130 -18.27 -29.82 5.20
C ALA A 130 -18.71 -29.20 3.86
N ILE A 131 -18.49 -29.92 2.76
CA ILE A 131 -18.93 -29.52 1.43
C ILE A 131 -20.41 -29.89 1.30
N LEU A 132 -21.27 -28.88 1.13
CA LEU A 132 -22.69 -29.09 0.80
C LEU A 132 -22.88 -29.20 -0.72
N LYS A 133 -22.17 -28.36 -1.48
CA LYS A 133 -22.26 -28.31 -2.94
C LYS A 133 -20.94 -27.86 -3.54
N ALA A 134 -20.35 -28.69 -4.41
CA ALA A 134 -19.12 -28.34 -5.12
C ALA A 134 -19.44 -27.50 -6.37
N PRO A 135 -18.56 -26.55 -6.75
CA PRO A 135 -18.68 -25.87 -8.04
C PRO A 135 -18.43 -26.84 -9.19
N THR A 136 -18.97 -26.55 -10.37
CA THR A 136 -18.76 -27.38 -11.57
C THR A 136 -17.78 -26.74 -12.54
N ASP A 137 -17.00 -27.56 -13.25
CA ASP A 137 -16.06 -27.08 -14.29
C ASP A 137 -16.78 -26.25 -15.37
N ALA A 138 -18.00 -26.65 -15.75
CA ALA A 138 -18.78 -25.95 -16.77
C ALA A 138 -19.16 -24.51 -16.35
N GLU A 139 -19.51 -24.30 -15.08
CA GLU A 139 -19.79 -22.94 -14.57
C GLU A 139 -18.51 -22.12 -14.48
N ILE A 140 -17.40 -22.72 -14.05
CA ILE A 140 -16.10 -22.03 -13.96
C ILE A 140 -15.61 -21.62 -15.37
N ASP A 141 -15.78 -22.50 -16.35
CA ASP A 141 -15.42 -22.24 -17.74
C ASP A 141 -16.23 -21.09 -18.34
N ALA A 142 -17.55 -21.06 -18.10
CA ALA A 142 -18.41 -19.96 -18.54
C ALA A 142 -17.99 -18.62 -17.90
N LEU A 143 -17.62 -18.63 -16.61
CA LEU A 143 -17.09 -17.44 -15.93
C LEU A 143 -15.77 -16.98 -16.55
N ALA A 144 -14.89 -17.91 -16.95
CA ALA A 144 -13.64 -17.56 -17.60
C ALA A 144 -13.87 -16.83 -18.93
N ASP A 145 -14.82 -17.32 -19.74
CA ASP A 145 -15.19 -16.70 -21.01
C ASP A 145 -15.76 -15.27 -20.81
N GLU A 146 -16.58 -15.06 -19.77
CA GLU A 146 -17.08 -13.73 -19.38
C GLU A 146 -15.94 -12.80 -18.93
N MET A 147 -14.99 -13.30 -18.14
CA MET A 147 -13.83 -12.53 -17.68
C MET A 147 -12.88 -12.13 -18.81
N GLU A 148 -12.67 -13.02 -19.78
CA GLU A 148 -11.85 -12.74 -20.97
C GLU A 148 -12.51 -11.65 -21.84
N HIS A 149 -13.82 -11.77 -22.08
CA HIS A 149 -14.57 -10.72 -22.80
C HIS A 149 -14.52 -9.37 -22.08
N ALA A 150 -14.55 -9.40 -20.74
CA ALA A 150 -14.42 -8.21 -19.91
C ALA A 150 -12.97 -7.72 -19.75
N GLN A 151 -11.98 -8.38 -20.35
CA GLN A 151 -10.55 -8.02 -20.27
C GLN A 151 -10.06 -7.87 -18.82
N VAL A 152 -10.41 -8.85 -17.99
CA VAL A 152 -9.99 -8.88 -16.58
C VAL A 152 -8.49 -9.14 -16.49
N GLU A 153 -7.80 -8.35 -15.67
CA GLU A 153 -6.36 -8.45 -15.40
C GLU A 153 -6.06 -9.17 -14.08
N ALA A 154 -7.04 -9.23 -13.18
CA ALA A 154 -6.92 -9.91 -11.89
C ALA A 154 -8.23 -10.54 -11.42
N VAL A 155 -8.16 -11.70 -10.77
CA VAL A 155 -9.31 -12.39 -10.18
C VAL A 155 -9.11 -12.54 -8.68
N ALA A 156 -10.08 -12.04 -7.91
CA ALA A 156 -10.23 -12.32 -6.49
C ALA A 156 -11.27 -13.43 -6.29
N ILE A 157 -10.92 -14.49 -5.59
CA ILE A 157 -11.82 -15.58 -5.24
C ILE A 157 -12.05 -15.54 -3.74
N GLY A 158 -13.31 -15.43 -3.33
CA GLY A 158 -13.70 -15.42 -1.93
C GLY A 158 -15.00 -16.18 -1.71
N PHE A 159 -14.90 -17.40 -1.16
CA PHE A 159 -16.08 -18.19 -0.82
C PHE A 159 -16.40 -18.12 0.67
N LEU A 160 -17.64 -18.40 1.04
CA LEU A 160 -17.99 -18.54 2.44
C LEU A 160 -17.27 -19.74 3.05
N HIS A 161 -16.84 -19.57 4.30
CA HIS A 161 -16.14 -20.61 5.07
C HIS A 161 -14.84 -21.14 4.43
N SER A 162 -14.28 -20.44 3.44
CA SER A 162 -13.00 -20.83 2.83
C SER A 162 -11.81 -20.77 3.79
N TYR A 163 -11.89 -19.92 4.84
CA TYR A 163 -10.94 -19.91 5.96
C TYR A 163 -10.91 -21.24 6.74
N ARG A 164 -11.97 -22.05 6.64
CA ARG A 164 -12.10 -23.35 7.30
C ARG A 164 -11.76 -24.49 6.35
N ASN A 165 -12.24 -24.42 5.12
CA ASN A 165 -11.95 -25.38 4.06
C ASN A 165 -11.74 -24.66 2.72
N PRO A 166 -10.50 -24.52 2.24
CA PRO A 166 -10.20 -23.77 1.01
C PRO A 166 -10.42 -24.57 -0.28
N ALA A 167 -10.95 -25.80 -0.22
CA ALA A 167 -11.01 -26.71 -1.37
C ALA A 167 -11.66 -26.09 -2.63
N HIS A 168 -12.78 -25.37 -2.49
CA HIS A 168 -13.42 -24.73 -3.64
C HIS A 168 -12.59 -23.55 -4.18
N GLU A 169 -11.96 -22.74 -3.32
CA GLU A 169 -11.09 -21.65 -3.81
C GLU A 169 -9.85 -22.20 -4.54
N ILE A 170 -9.32 -23.34 -4.09
CA ILE A 170 -8.22 -24.04 -4.76
C ILE A 170 -8.67 -24.50 -6.15
N HIS A 171 -9.75 -25.28 -6.20
CA HIS A 171 -10.23 -25.87 -7.45
C HIS A 171 -10.63 -24.82 -8.49
N VAL A 172 -11.37 -23.78 -8.09
CA VAL A 172 -11.74 -22.68 -9.00
C VAL A 172 -10.50 -21.92 -9.47
N ALA A 173 -9.53 -21.67 -8.59
CA ALA A 173 -8.29 -21.01 -9.00
C ALA A 173 -7.51 -21.84 -10.02
N ASP A 174 -7.38 -23.14 -9.79
CA ASP A 174 -6.63 -24.04 -10.67
C ASP A 174 -7.28 -24.11 -12.05
N ARG A 175 -8.62 -24.28 -12.10
CA ARG A 175 -9.36 -24.29 -13.36
C ARG A 175 -9.30 -22.96 -14.11
N LEU A 176 -9.43 -21.82 -13.42
CA LEU A 176 -9.29 -20.52 -14.05
C LEU A 176 -7.89 -20.28 -14.61
N ARG A 177 -6.81 -20.82 -13.99
CA ARG A 177 -5.45 -20.74 -14.56
C ARG A 177 -5.29 -21.52 -15.86
N GLU A 178 -6.08 -22.57 -16.09
CA GLU A 178 -6.07 -23.33 -17.35
C GLU A 178 -6.77 -22.57 -18.49
N ARG A 179 -7.71 -21.67 -18.15
CA ARG A 179 -8.59 -20.99 -19.12
C ARG A 179 -8.20 -19.56 -19.42
N LEU A 180 -7.67 -18.82 -18.44
CA LEU A 180 -7.32 -17.41 -18.59
C LEU A 180 -5.87 -17.25 -19.06
N SER A 181 -5.55 -16.07 -19.62
CA SER A 181 -4.18 -15.71 -19.96
C SER A 181 -3.25 -15.84 -18.74
N PRO A 182 -2.00 -16.33 -18.91
CA PRO A 182 -1.01 -16.41 -17.83
C PRO A 182 -0.72 -15.07 -17.12
N ASP A 183 -1.00 -13.95 -17.79
CA ASP A 183 -0.82 -12.61 -17.24
C ASP A 183 -1.91 -12.24 -16.21
N VAL A 184 -3.04 -12.94 -16.21
CA VAL A 184 -4.14 -12.69 -15.27
C VAL A 184 -3.78 -13.24 -13.89
N THR A 185 -3.69 -12.35 -12.90
CA THR A 185 -3.32 -12.76 -11.55
C THR A 185 -4.52 -13.28 -10.77
N ILE A 186 -4.40 -14.46 -10.13
CA ILE A 186 -5.48 -15.07 -9.35
C ILE A 186 -5.14 -15.09 -7.85
N CYS A 187 -6.02 -14.55 -7.03
CA CYS A 187 -5.88 -14.43 -5.59
C CYS A 187 -7.01 -15.16 -4.86
N ARG A 188 -6.68 -15.93 -3.82
CA ARG A 188 -7.65 -16.67 -2.99
C ARG A 188 -7.76 -16.02 -1.62
N SER A 189 -8.98 -15.85 -1.12
CA SER A 189 -9.21 -15.17 0.15
C SER A 189 -8.61 -15.93 1.33
N ALA A 190 -8.59 -17.27 1.27
CA ALA A 190 -7.96 -18.12 2.27
C ALA A 190 -6.42 -17.98 2.33
N ASP A 191 -5.77 -17.55 1.23
CA ASP A 191 -4.32 -17.29 1.23
C ASP A 191 -4.02 -15.88 1.78
N VAL A 192 -4.84 -14.90 1.40
CA VAL A 192 -4.58 -13.48 1.70
C VAL A 192 -4.98 -13.15 3.15
N ALA A 193 -6.19 -13.54 3.56
CA ALA A 193 -6.80 -13.21 4.85
C ALA A 193 -7.67 -14.39 5.36
N CYS A 194 -7.01 -15.41 5.92
CA CYS A 194 -7.65 -16.62 6.45
C CYS A 194 -8.37 -16.37 7.79
N GLU A 195 -9.45 -15.60 7.76
CA GLU A 195 -10.22 -15.23 8.95
C GLU A 195 -11.74 -15.33 8.72
N ILE A 196 -12.48 -15.55 9.81
CA ILE A 196 -13.96 -15.52 9.82
C ILE A 196 -14.48 -14.11 9.51
N ARG A 197 -15.71 -14.03 8.98
CA ARG A 197 -16.41 -12.85 8.43
C ARG A 197 -15.97 -12.51 7.01
N GLU A 198 -16.96 -12.47 6.13
CA GLU A 198 -16.81 -12.40 4.69
C GLU A 198 -16.50 -10.99 4.20
N TYR A 199 -17.11 -9.93 4.77
CA TYR A 199 -16.94 -8.58 4.24
C TYR A 199 -15.50 -8.11 4.24
N GLU A 200 -14.80 -8.12 5.40
CA GLU A 200 -13.41 -7.69 5.41
C GLU A 200 -12.49 -8.66 4.68
N ARG A 201 -12.76 -9.97 4.72
CA ARG A 201 -11.98 -10.97 3.99
C ARG A 201 -12.08 -10.75 2.48
N PHE A 202 -13.29 -10.52 1.97
CA PHE A 202 -13.57 -10.26 0.55
C PHE A 202 -12.96 -8.93 0.12
N SER A 203 -13.16 -7.86 0.91
CA SER A 203 -12.53 -6.56 0.67
C SER A 203 -10.99 -6.69 0.60
N THR A 204 -10.39 -7.48 1.48
CA THR A 204 -8.92 -7.69 1.51
C THR A 204 -8.41 -8.46 0.29
N VAL A 205 -9.06 -9.56 -0.12
CA VAL A 205 -8.64 -10.30 -1.32
C VAL A 205 -8.85 -9.49 -2.59
N CYS A 206 -9.93 -8.71 -2.67
CA CYS A 206 -10.17 -7.78 -3.76
C CYS A 206 -9.08 -6.71 -3.82
N ALA A 207 -8.74 -6.09 -2.70
CA ALA A 207 -7.66 -5.09 -2.65
C ALA A 207 -6.30 -5.69 -3.05
N ASN A 208 -6.00 -6.91 -2.61
CA ASN A 208 -4.79 -7.61 -3.03
C ASN A 208 -4.77 -7.88 -4.54
N ALA A 209 -5.84 -8.44 -5.10
CA ALA A 209 -5.94 -8.71 -6.54
C ALA A 209 -5.83 -7.42 -7.36
N TYR A 210 -6.48 -6.34 -6.90
CA TYR A 210 -6.51 -5.04 -7.56
C TYR A 210 -5.13 -4.42 -7.75
N VAL A 211 -4.24 -4.52 -6.77
CA VAL A 211 -2.88 -3.94 -6.86
C VAL A 211 -1.82 -4.93 -7.35
N ARG A 212 -2.14 -6.22 -7.45
CA ARG A 212 -1.14 -7.26 -7.72
C ARG A 212 -0.47 -7.18 -9.08
N PRO A 213 -1.16 -6.92 -10.20
CA PRO A 213 -0.50 -6.76 -11.50
C PRO A 213 0.50 -5.59 -11.51
N LEU A 214 0.08 -4.42 -10.98
CA LEU A 214 0.93 -3.24 -10.88
C LEU A 214 2.20 -3.54 -10.07
N MET A 215 2.03 -4.10 -8.88
CA MET A 215 3.16 -4.39 -7.98
C MET A 215 4.07 -5.50 -8.53
N SER A 216 3.52 -6.52 -9.18
CA SER A 216 4.32 -7.61 -9.75
C SER A 216 5.17 -7.12 -10.92
N ARG A 217 4.62 -6.27 -11.80
CA ARG A 217 5.37 -5.66 -12.90
C ARG A 217 6.50 -4.77 -12.37
N TYR A 218 6.19 -3.90 -11.41
CA TYR A 218 7.17 -3.00 -10.80
C TYR A 218 8.31 -3.76 -10.11
N LEU A 219 7.98 -4.67 -9.19
CA LEU A 219 8.97 -5.42 -8.44
C LEU A 219 9.78 -6.37 -9.33
N GLY A 220 9.15 -6.92 -10.38
CA GLY A 220 9.82 -7.73 -11.39
C GLY A 220 10.83 -6.94 -12.21
N ALA A 221 10.44 -5.75 -12.69
CA ALA A 221 11.33 -4.86 -13.45
C ALA A 221 12.54 -4.42 -12.62
N LEU A 222 12.30 -4.00 -11.37
CA LEU A 222 13.38 -3.58 -10.46
C LEU A 222 14.34 -4.74 -10.15
N LYS A 223 13.83 -5.96 -9.93
CA LYS A 223 14.68 -7.15 -9.73
C LYS A 223 15.52 -7.46 -10.96
N ALA A 224 14.92 -7.43 -12.16
CA ALA A 224 15.63 -7.69 -13.40
C ALA A 224 16.75 -6.67 -13.62
N ALA A 225 16.45 -5.37 -13.45
CA ALA A 225 17.44 -4.31 -13.57
C ALA A 225 18.60 -4.45 -12.56
N LEU A 226 18.31 -4.80 -11.30
CA LEU A 226 19.37 -5.06 -10.30
C LEU A 226 20.25 -6.24 -10.71
N ASN A 227 19.65 -7.34 -11.19
CA ASN A 227 20.40 -8.51 -11.65
C ASN A 227 21.28 -8.17 -12.85
N ASP A 228 20.78 -7.41 -13.82
CA ASP A 228 21.53 -6.96 -15.00
C ASP A 228 22.73 -6.08 -14.61
N LEU A 229 22.63 -5.37 -13.49
CA LEU A 229 23.70 -4.56 -12.90
C LEU A 229 24.70 -5.39 -12.06
N GLY A 230 24.48 -6.71 -11.93
CA GLY A 230 25.37 -7.63 -11.22
C GLY A 230 25.07 -7.84 -9.73
N PHE A 231 23.86 -7.49 -9.27
CA PHE A 231 23.44 -7.75 -7.89
C PHE A 231 23.11 -9.24 -7.67
N GLU A 232 23.73 -9.87 -6.67
CA GLU A 232 23.49 -11.27 -6.29
C GLU A 232 22.99 -11.43 -4.84
N GLY A 233 22.72 -10.30 -4.15
CA GLY A 233 22.35 -10.28 -2.75
C GLY A 233 20.87 -10.58 -2.48
N SER A 234 20.46 -10.38 -1.21
CA SER A 234 19.06 -10.57 -0.79
C SER A 234 18.21 -9.33 -1.07
N PHE A 235 17.14 -9.47 -1.83
CA PHE A 235 16.16 -8.40 -2.04
C PHE A 235 14.92 -8.61 -1.15
N LEU A 236 14.76 -7.76 -0.15
CA LEU A 236 13.72 -7.81 0.87
C LEU A 236 12.80 -6.59 0.78
N MET A 237 11.55 -6.80 1.17
CA MET A 237 10.50 -5.78 1.18
C MET A 237 10.06 -5.50 2.61
N MET A 238 9.83 -4.22 2.93
CA MET A 238 9.26 -3.81 4.21
C MET A 238 7.76 -4.12 4.24
N LEU A 239 7.30 -4.78 5.29
CA LEU A 239 5.88 -5.06 5.54
C LEU A 239 5.24 -3.93 6.34
N SER A 240 3.93 -3.76 6.19
CA SER A 240 3.11 -2.82 6.99
C SER A 240 3.25 -3.01 8.50
N GLY A 241 3.56 -4.23 8.94
CA GLY A 241 3.76 -4.59 10.35
C GLY A 241 5.17 -4.33 10.89
N GLY A 242 6.08 -3.75 10.10
CA GLY A 242 7.47 -3.46 10.48
C GLY A 242 8.44 -4.64 10.34
N GLY A 243 7.98 -5.77 9.80
CA GLY A 243 8.83 -6.92 9.44
C GLY A 243 9.34 -6.85 8.00
N LEU A 244 10.19 -7.81 7.62
CA LEU A 244 10.69 -7.96 6.25
C LEU A 244 10.09 -9.20 5.59
N THR A 245 9.94 -9.16 4.27
CA THR A 245 9.51 -10.31 3.45
C THR A 245 10.34 -10.45 2.19
N THR A 246 10.33 -11.63 1.57
CA THR A 246 10.95 -11.81 0.26
C THR A 246 10.13 -11.13 -0.84
N LEU A 247 10.80 -10.80 -1.94
CA LEU A 247 10.19 -10.23 -3.14
C LEU A 247 9.02 -11.09 -3.66
N ASP A 248 9.17 -12.42 -3.69
CA ASP A 248 8.13 -13.32 -4.22
C ASP A 248 6.84 -13.26 -3.37
N GLN A 249 6.99 -13.18 -2.05
CA GLN A 249 5.86 -13.01 -1.14
C GLN A 249 5.22 -11.62 -1.28
N ALA A 250 6.03 -10.58 -1.49
CA ALA A 250 5.56 -9.23 -1.76
C ALA A 250 4.77 -9.13 -3.07
N MET A 251 5.19 -9.82 -4.13
CA MET A 251 4.44 -9.91 -5.39
C MET A 251 3.15 -10.73 -5.25
N ARG A 252 3.13 -11.75 -4.37
CA ARG A 252 1.92 -12.54 -4.12
C ARG A 252 0.91 -11.81 -3.22
N PHE A 253 1.39 -11.08 -2.21
CA PHE A 253 0.59 -10.41 -1.20
C PHE A 253 0.91 -8.90 -1.05
N PRO A 254 0.85 -8.12 -2.14
CA PRO A 254 1.23 -6.70 -2.11
C PRO A 254 0.37 -5.85 -1.18
N ILE A 255 -0.83 -6.32 -0.83
CA ILE A 255 -1.67 -5.66 0.17
C ILE A 255 -0.99 -5.52 1.55
N ARG A 256 0.01 -6.37 1.84
CA ARG A 256 0.83 -6.33 3.08
C ARG A 256 1.98 -5.31 3.02
N LEU A 257 2.09 -4.55 1.93
CA LEU A 257 3.07 -3.48 1.74
C LEU A 257 2.45 -2.08 1.89
N VAL A 258 1.12 -2.02 2.03
CA VAL A 258 0.39 -0.75 2.24
C VAL A 258 0.86 -0.12 3.56
N GLU A 259 1.33 1.13 3.53
CA GLU A 259 1.99 1.78 4.68
C GLU A 259 3.34 1.13 5.09
N SER A 260 4.08 0.51 4.17
CA SER A 260 5.40 -0.06 4.47
C SER A 260 6.47 0.98 4.82
N GLY A 261 6.49 2.14 4.15
CA GLY A 261 7.46 3.23 4.44
C GLY A 261 7.41 3.70 5.91
N PRO A 262 6.23 4.14 6.41
CA PRO A 262 6.07 4.57 7.80
C PRO A 262 6.41 3.48 8.82
N ALA A 263 6.15 2.21 8.48
CA ALA A 263 6.51 1.09 9.35
C ALA A 263 8.03 1.00 9.59
N GLY A 264 8.84 1.36 8.59
CA GLY A 264 10.30 1.48 8.73
C GLY A 264 10.71 2.59 9.71
N GLY A 265 10.07 3.77 9.62
CA GLY A 265 10.29 4.86 10.57
C GLY A 265 9.92 4.49 12.00
N VAL A 266 8.82 3.74 12.18
CA VAL A 266 8.44 3.22 13.50
C VAL A 266 9.43 2.16 14.01
N ALA A 267 9.94 1.30 13.14
CA ALA A 267 10.95 0.32 13.51
C ALA A 267 12.23 1.00 14.02
N LEU A 268 12.66 2.09 13.36
CA LEU A 268 13.77 2.92 13.82
C LEU A 268 13.46 3.59 15.17
N ALA A 269 12.29 4.22 15.32
CA ALA A 269 11.89 4.86 16.57
C ALA A 269 11.85 3.85 17.74
N ALA A 270 11.40 2.62 17.48
CA ALA A 270 11.38 1.55 18.46
C ALA A 270 12.80 1.09 18.83
N HIS A 271 13.70 1.03 17.86
CA HIS A 271 15.12 0.74 18.10
C HIS A 271 15.76 1.82 18.98
N VAL A 272 15.65 3.10 18.60
CA VAL A 272 16.18 4.23 19.37
C VAL A 272 15.56 4.27 20.77
N ALA A 273 14.26 4.02 20.91
CA ALA A 273 13.61 3.96 22.22
C ALA A 273 14.25 2.93 23.16
N ARG A 274 14.64 1.75 22.64
CA ARG A 274 15.35 0.73 23.42
C ARG A 274 16.75 1.18 23.81
N GLU A 275 17.49 1.80 22.89
CA GLU A 275 18.85 2.28 23.14
C GLU A 275 18.90 3.36 24.23
N VAL A 276 17.96 4.30 24.20
CA VAL A 276 17.90 5.39 25.20
C VAL A 276 17.13 5.00 26.47
N GLY A 277 16.61 3.78 26.55
CA GLY A 277 15.82 3.30 27.70
C GLY A 277 14.45 3.98 27.86
N SER A 278 13.88 4.55 26.79
CA SER A 278 12.55 5.16 26.80
C SER A 278 11.45 4.10 26.70
N ARG A 279 10.65 3.97 27.77
CA ARG A 279 9.52 3.02 27.82
C ARG A 279 8.24 3.50 27.14
N LYS A 280 8.11 4.80 26.89
CA LYS A 280 6.93 5.40 26.27
C LYS A 280 7.40 6.44 25.27
N THR A 281 7.31 6.09 23.99
CA THR A 281 7.81 6.94 22.90
C THR A 281 6.68 7.21 21.93
N LEU A 282 6.57 8.46 21.49
CA LEU A 282 5.74 8.84 20.35
C LEU A 282 6.66 9.06 19.16
N SER A 283 6.50 8.24 18.13
CA SER A 283 7.11 8.49 16.82
C SER A 283 6.22 9.46 16.06
N LEU A 284 6.80 10.52 15.49
CA LEU A 284 6.10 11.51 14.69
C LEU A 284 6.90 11.73 13.40
N ASP A 285 6.31 11.33 12.27
CA ASP A 285 6.85 11.53 10.93
C ASP A 285 5.96 12.53 10.18
N ILE A 286 6.51 13.64 9.72
CA ILE A 286 5.78 14.71 9.02
C ILE A 286 6.34 14.82 7.61
N GLY A 287 5.54 14.41 6.63
CA GLY A 287 5.85 14.58 5.21
C GLY A 287 5.25 15.86 4.62
N GLY A 288 5.20 15.91 3.28
CA GLY A 288 4.58 17.02 2.55
C GLY A 288 3.06 17.09 2.67
N THR A 289 2.38 15.97 2.87
CA THR A 289 0.89 15.90 2.78
C THR A 289 0.22 15.41 4.07
N THR A 290 0.96 14.67 4.88
CA THR A 290 0.46 13.87 6.01
C THR A 290 1.47 13.86 7.14
N ALA A 291 0.96 13.73 8.36
CA ALA A 291 1.76 13.41 9.54
C ALA A 291 1.31 12.06 10.08
N LYS A 292 2.25 11.20 10.47
CA LYS A 292 2.00 9.85 10.97
C LYS A 292 2.56 9.73 12.38
N ILE A 293 1.72 9.24 13.28
CA ILE A 293 2.02 9.12 14.71
C ILE A 293 1.88 7.68 15.14
N CYS A 294 2.88 7.16 15.85
CA CYS A 294 2.82 5.85 16.49
C CYS A 294 3.18 5.94 17.96
N PHE A 295 2.40 5.28 18.82
CA PHE A 295 2.74 5.08 20.22
C PHE A 295 3.50 3.75 20.39
N ILE A 296 4.70 3.84 20.94
CA ILE A 296 5.60 2.72 21.16
C ILE A 296 5.76 2.53 22.67
N ARG A 297 5.52 1.31 23.15
CA ARG A 297 5.62 0.97 24.57
C ARG A 297 6.69 -0.08 24.78
N ASP A 298 7.63 0.18 25.68
CA ASP A 298 8.75 -0.70 26.00
C ASP A 298 9.57 -1.12 24.76
N GLY A 299 9.66 -0.22 23.78
CA GLY A 299 10.33 -0.49 22.51
C GLY A 299 9.56 -1.41 21.55
N ASP A 300 8.29 -1.70 21.82
CA ASP A 300 7.42 -2.51 20.96
C ASP A 300 6.29 -1.63 20.36
N PRO A 301 6.23 -1.48 19.03
CA PRO A 301 5.12 -0.81 18.36
C PRO A 301 3.82 -1.60 18.50
N GLN A 302 2.71 -0.91 18.77
CA GLN A 302 1.40 -1.55 18.70
C GLN A 302 1.07 -1.95 17.27
N THR A 303 0.49 -3.14 17.09
CA THR A 303 0.05 -3.63 15.79
C THR A 303 -1.44 -3.92 15.81
N THR A 304 -2.09 -3.68 14.68
CA THR A 304 -3.49 -3.98 14.43
C THR A 304 -3.65 -4.85 13.20
N ARG A 305 -4.72 -5.63 13.16
CA ARG A 305 -5.16 -6.35 11.94
C ARG A 305 -6.36 -5.69 11.26
N ARG A 306 -6.87 -4.58 11.81
CA ARG A 306 -7.96 -3.79 11.21
C ARG A 306 -7.35 -2.51 10.69
N PHE A 307 -7.29 -2.41 9.37
CA PHE A 307 -6.86 -1.20 8.69
C PHE A 307 -7.94 -0.75 7.70
N GLU A 308 -8.04 0.55 7.45
CA GLU A 308 -8.90 1.11 6.42
C GLU A 308 -8.04 1.94 5.47
N VAL A 309 -7.99 1.51 4.20
CA VAL A 309 -7.29 2.24 3.12
C VAL A 309 -8.28 3.16 2.43
N ALA A 310 -7.80 4.23 1.79
CA ALA A 310 -8.61 5.07 0.90
C ALA A 310 -9.92 5.59 1.54
N ARG A 311 -9.80 6.20 2.71
CA ARG A 311 -10.94 6.80 3.42
C ARG A 311 -11.56 7.92 2.58
N ALA A 312 -12.85 7.82 2.27
CA ALA A 312 -13.58 8.86 1.55
C ALA A 312 -13.68 10.17 2.35
N TRP A 313 -13.68 10.08 3.67
CA TRP A 313 -13.67 11.24 4.57
C TRP A 313 -12.49 11.09 5.53
N ARG A 314 -11.56 12.04 5.47
CA ARG A 314 -10.41 12.10 6.38
C ARG A 314 -10.93 12.09 7.82
N ASP A 315 -10.35 11.24 8.66
CA ASP A 315 -10.70 11.08 10.08
C ASP A 315 -12.06 10.45 10.41
N VAL A 316 -12.82 9.93 9.43
CA VAL A 316 -14.08 9.22 9.70
C VAL A 316 -13.91 7.71 9.52
N LYS A 317 -13.82 6.97 10.63
CA LYS A 317 -13.76 5.49 10.63
C LYS A 317 -15.00 4.91 9.94
N GLY A 318 -14.81 3.89 9.09
CA GLY A 318 -15.85 3.25 8.30
C GLY A 318 -16.05 3.89 6.92
N SER A 319 -15.33 4.98 6.61
CA SER A 319 -15.36 5.62 5.29
C SER A 319 -14.31 5.07 4.32
N GLY A 320 -13.43 4.18 4.77
CA GLY A 320 -12.43 3.51 3.93
C GLY A 320 -12.78 2.07 3.54
N LEU A 321 -11.89 1.47 2.76
CA LEU A 321 -11.90 0.05 2.40
C LEU A 321 -11.26 -0.76 3.52
N PRO A 322 -11.99 -1.66 4.19
CA PRO A 322 -11.43 -2.46 5.27
C PRO A 322 -10.47 -3.51 4.71
N VAL A 323 -9.30 -3.60 5.31
CA VAL A 323 -8.24 -4.55 4.96
C VAL A 323 -7.75 -5.26 6.22
N ARG A 324 -7.63 -6.58 6.13
CA ARG A 324 -7.18 -7.50 7.18
C ARG A 324 -5.71 -7.88 6.97
N VAL A 325 -4.82 -6.93 7.20
CA VAL A 325 -3.37 -7.15 7.19
C VAL A 325 -2.76 -6.72 8.52
N PRO A 326 -1.73 -7.42 9.03
CA PRO A 326 -0.96 -6.94 10.16
C PRO A 326 -0.24 -5.64 9.79
N THR A 327 -0.61 -4.55 10.45
CA THR A 327 -0.06 -3.21 10.24
C THR A 327 0.30 -2.59 11.59
N VAL A 328 1.37 -1.80 11.61
CA VAL A 328 1.67 -0.94 12.76
C VAL A 328 0.50 0.01 13.00
N GLU A 329 0.07 0.16 14.25
CA GLU A 329 -1.00 1.08 14.59
C GLU A 329 -0.51 2.52 14.46
N LEU A 330 -0.99 3.17 13.40
CA LEU A 330 -0.66 4.54 13.03
C LEU A 330 -1.90 5.42 13.13
N VAL A 331 -1.72 6.60 13.70
CA VAL A 331 -2.66 7.71 13.57
C VAL A 331 -2.13 8.64 12.49
N GLU A 332 -2.92 8.84 11.45
CA GLU A 332 -2.59 9.77 10.39
C GLU A 332 -3.34 11.08 10.62
N ILE A 333 -2.62 12.19 10.55
CA ILE A 333 -3.17 13.54 10.62
C ILE A 333 -2.99 14.19 9.26
N GLY A 334 -4.06 14.86 8.85
CA GLY A 334 -4.16 15.46 7.53
C GLY A 334 -3.42 16.78 7.31
N ALA A 335 -2.21 16.89 7.86
CA ALA A 335 -1.40 18.09 7.81
C ALA A 335 0.07 17.69 7.55
N GLY A 336 0.70 18.38 6.61
CA GLY A 336 2.12 18.24 6.27
C GLY A 336 2.65 19.54 5.67
N GLY A 337 3.92 19.57 5.25
CA GLY A 337 4.57 20.81 4.77
C GLY A 337 3.82 21.50 3.62
N GLY A 338 3.27 20.75 2.67
CA GLY A 338 2.49 21.25 1.56
C GLY A 338 1.01 21.46 1.86
N SER A 339 0.54 21.39 3.11
CA SER A 339 -0.86 21.66 3.43
C SER A 339 -1.19 23.12 3.18
N ILE A 340 -2.26 23.36 2.42
CA ILE A 340 -2.66 24.69 1.97
C ILE A 340 -3.37 25.43 3.11
N ALA A 341 -2.95 26.65 3.38
CA ALA A 341 -3.61 27.58 4.26
C ALA A 341 -4.65 28.39 3.48
N GLU A 342 -5.90 28.38 3.96
CA GLU A 342 -7.01 29.13 3.39
C GLU A 342 -7.77 29.89 4.48
N VAL A 343 -8.37 31.03 4.11
CA VAL A 343 -9.30 31.75 4.98
C VAL A 343 -10.71 31.42 4.49
N ASP A 344 -11.54 30.86 5.37
CA ASP A 344 -12.91 30.51 5.02
C ASP A 344 -13.81 31.76 4.89
N THR A 345 -15.04 31.57 4.43
CA THR A 345 -16.02 32.67 4.26
C THR A 345 -16.37 33.39 5.56
N LEU A 346 -16.01 32.83 6.72
CA LEU A 346 -16.21 33.42 8.06
C LEU A 346 -14.94 34.10 8.59
N GLY A 347 -13.88 34.22 7.79
CA GLY A 347 -12.63 34.85 8.19
C GLY A 347 -11.74 33.98 9.07
N ARG A 348 -12.01 32.66 9.17
CA ARG A 348 -11.21 31.75 9.98
C ARG A 348 -10.09 31.15 9.15
N LEU A 349 -8.88 31.15 9.70
CA LEU A 349 -7.74 30.46 9.11
C LEU A 349 -7.89 28.95 9.28
N LYS A 350 -7.78 28.22 8.18
CA LYS A 350 -7.78 26.76 8.14
C LYS A 350 -6.56 26.29 7.35
N VAL A 351 -5.93 25.21 7.82
CA VAL A 351 -4.78 24.60 7.16
C VAL A 351 -5.09 23.14 6.85
N GLY A 352 -5.00 22.77 5.57
CA GLY A 352 -5.46 21.47 5.09
C GLY A 352 -7.00 21.33 5.06
N PRO A 353 -7.53 20.16 4.66
CA PRO A 353 -6.81 18.95 4.29
C PRO A 353 -6.19 19.00 2.88
N ARG A 354 -6.50 20.01 2.07
CA ARG A 354 -5.92 20.18 0.73
C ARG A 354 -4.41 20.39 0.82
N SER A 355 -3.68 19.84 -0.15
CA SER A 355 -2.21 19.94 -0.21
C SER A 355 -1.75 20.27 -1.62
N ALA A 356 -0.66 21.03 -1.72
CA ALA A 356 -0.01 21.40 -2.98
C ALA A 356 0.86 20.27 -3.58
N GLY A 357 1.08 19.17 -2.85
CA GLY A 357 1.89 18.04 -3.32
C GLY A 357 3.35 18.41 -3.61
N SER A 358 3.94 17.80 -4.64
CA SER A 358 5.31 18.06 -5.10
C SER A 358 5.39 18.74 -6.47
N ASP A 359 4.27 18.74 -7.20
CA ASP A 359 4.11 19.36 -8.50
C ASP A 359 2.68 19.94 -8.60
N PRO A 360 2.51 21.28 -8.65
CA PRO A 360 3.57 22.28 -8.65
C PRO A 360 4.25 22.48 -7.27
N GLY A 361 3.67 21.92 -6.19
CA GLY A 361 4.21 22.02 -4.83
C GLY A 361 3.99 23.37 -4.15
N PRO A 362 4.54 23.55 -2.93
CA PRO A 362 4.62 24.85 -2.25
C PRO A 362 5.14 25.97 -3.14
N ALA A 363 4.66 27.20 -2.94
CA ALA A 363 5.09 28.35 -3.75
C ALA A 363 6.61 28.57 -3.69
N GLY A 364 7.22 28.33 -2.52
CA GLY A 364 8.65 28.39 -2.28
C GLY A 364 9.49 27.37 -3.06
N TYR A 365 8.87 26.36 -3.69
CA TYR A 365 9.59 25.46 -4.61
C TYR A 365 9.89 26.10 -5.96
N GLY A 366 9.22 27.21 -6.32
CA GLY A 366 9.49 27.93 -7.57
C GLY A 366 9.06 27.21 -8.86
N ARG A 367 8.14 26.22 -8.78
CA ARG A 367 7.67 25.41 -9.93
C ARG A 367 6.29 25.84 -10.45
N GLY A 368 5.83 27.03 -10.10
CA GLY A 368 4.53 27.59 -10.52
C GLY A 368 3.38 27.41 -9.53
N GLY A 369 3.65 26.87 -8.33
CA GLY A 369 2.66 26.80 -7.25
C GLY A 369 2.36 28.20 -6.71
N THR A 370 1.09 28.50 -6.42
CA THR A 370 0.66 29.83 -5.96
C THR A 370 -0.06 29.82 -4.62
N ASP A 371 -0.45 28.65 -4.13
CA ASP A 371 -1.14 28.51 -2.85
C ASP A 371 -0.16 28.68 -1.68
N ALA A 372 -0.59 29.33 -0.61
CA ALA A 372 0.19 29.46 0.62
C ALA A 372 0.17 28.14 1.41
N THR A 373 1.35 27.60 1.74
CA THR A 373 1.48 26.32 2.47
C THR A 373 2.25 26.45 3.79
N ILE A 374 2.26 25.37 4.59
CA ILE A 374 3.05 25.31 5.84
C ILE A 374 4.55 25.53 5.55
N THR A 375 5.09 24.91 4.50
CA THR A 375 6.49 25.09 4.08
C THR A 375 6.77 26.55 3.72
N ASP A 376 5.85 27.22 3.03
CA ASP A 376 6.00 28.65 2.70
C ASP A 376 6.04 29.53 3.96
N ALA A 377 5.23 29.20 4.96
CA ALA A 377 5.27 29.89 6.25
C ALA A 377 6.61 29.65 6.98
N HIS A 378 7.13 28.42 6.99
CA HIS A 378 8.44 28.12 7.57
C HIS A 378 9.57 28.84 6.84
N LEU A 379 9.49 28.95 5.51
CA LEU A 379 10.44 29.72 4.71
C LEU A 379 10.37 31.21 5.06
N SER A 380 9.16 31.78 5.13
CA SER A 380 8.96 33.20 5.44
C SER A 380 9.43 33.59 6.84
N VAL A 381 9.37 32.68 7.82
CA VAL A 381 9.81 32.92 9.21
C VAL A 381 11.30 32.57 9.39
N GLY A 382 11.94 31.92 8.41
CA GLY A 382 13.36 31.56 8.46
C GLY A 382 13.66 30.24 9.20
N ASN A 383 12.65 29.38 9.39
CA ASN A 383 12.84 28.03 9.94
C ASN A 383 13.46 27.06 8.92
N ILE A 384 13.27 27.35 7.62
CA ILE A 384 13.85 26.59 6.51
C ILE A 384 14.73 27.54 5.72
N SER A 385 15.97 27.11 5.44
CA SER A 385 16.85 27.80 4.48
C SER A 385 16.41 27.47 3.06
N ALA A 386 16.25 28.50 2.21
CA ALA A 386 16.06 28.30 0.77
C ALA A 386 17.31 27.74 0.11
N GLU A 387 18.49 28.17 0.56
CA GLU A 387 19.77 27.75 0.00
C GLU A 387 20.04 26.28 0.38
N GLY A 388 20.24 25.42 -0.63
CA GLY A 388 20.61 24.01 -0.45
C GLY A 388 19.45 23.09 -0.07
N PHE A 389 18.19 23.56 -0.16
CA PHE A 389 17.04 22.76 0.26
C PHE A 389 16.94 21.47 -0.58
N ALA A 390 16.71 20.34 0.10
CA ALA A 390 16.61 19.01 -0.52
C ALA A 390 17.82 18.60 -1.40
N GLY A 391 19.01 19.13 -1.12
CA GLY A 391 20.26 18.72 -1.77
C GLY A 391 20.81 19.71 -2.81
N GLY A 392 20.23 20.92 -2.92
CA GLY A 392 20.74 21.98 -3.78
C GLY A 392 19.66 22.96 -4.18
#